data_AF-A0AAU9JIU1-F1
#
_entry.id   AF-A0AAU9JIU1-F1
#
_cell.length_a   1.000
_cell.length_b   1.000
_cell.length_c   1.000
_cell.angle_alpha   90.00
_cell.angle_beta   90.00
_cell.angle_gamma   90.00
#
_symmetry.space_group_name_H-M   'P 1'
#
loop_
_entity.id
_entity.type
_entity.pdbx_description
1 polymer ?
#
loop_
_entity_poly.entity_id
_entity_poly.type
_entity_poly.pdbx_seq_one_letter_code
_entity_poly.pdbx_strand_id
1 'polypeptide(L)'
;MVGTNIGILIYMVDDITHTDSLETFHHLGQIMIYISSISGLSRSIDLGLTRGIAGLAKNLEYLENNVKALSDLKTTILDDKSRWNYCVSSDIVVKNIIPVWEFERDDFKLQKYNLYDTVSLFIEHVIFIQEKGLLEDARQKDIDYRNHLKWLMINSLSFSYHYIENALSDLVDCETNRVEETSIRINSLLMLGIFILMICLGILLYFIAFLKVHYEKFWNFIKKTVVANYLFIRQASLDRLVSVHGSDLGQDYSFTQKPAATKNFYIKTTLSWKFIWRLSFLGVVSLSFYLLILLYFYKDCEIYMINRPKLLQTLNIRRSLLSQIGFYARDAYRPIAIGYYPNSYSFANSSSEFPSLISYYKTHSYALCESNFKSLISHKLGKNFYESAKYSEYVLDFGIRAAINIFHFDSYYIGNSAFISGKEYSDYISHFMVLQDALADAFDMANTSSKQVISGQLNLIIWVTAIFSAGLVLLYLAYFLPFFEKQTYFLRKMKILPKMILMSEKDFKTKF
;
A
#
# COMPACT_ATOMS: atom_id res chain seq x y z
N MET A 1 -14.08 11.65 -18.20
CA MET A 1 -14.56 10.77 -17.12
C MET A 1 -14.08 9.35 -17.30
N VAL A 2 -14.57 8.57 -18.27
CA VAL A 2 -14.09 7.18 -18.44
C VAL A 2 -12.58 7.12 -18.69
N GLY A 3 -12.05 7.94 -19.62
CA GLY A 3 -10.60 7.99 -19.86
C GLY A 3 -9.76 8.48 -18.67
N THR A 4 -10.28 9.44 -17.87
CA THR A 4 -9.58 9.91 -16.65
C THR A 4 -9.58 8.83 -15.57
N ASN A 5 -10.68 8.09 -15.40
CA ASN A 5 -10.77 6.99 -14.44
C ASN A 5 -9.79 5.86 -14.80
N ILE A 6 -9.70 5.51 -16.09
CA ILE A 6 -8.76 4.47 -16.57
C ILE A 6 -7.31 4.91 -16.34
N GLY A 7 -6.96 6.17 -16.68
CA GLY A 7 -5.61 6.69 -16.48
C GLY A 7 -5.18 6.69 -15.00
N ILE A 8 -6.08 7.14 -14.11
CA ILE A 8 -5.84 7.13 -12.65
C ILE A 8 -5.68 5.68 -12.15
N LEU A 9 -6.51 4.75 -12.63
CA LEU A 9 -6.45 3.36 -12.23
C LEU A 9 -5.14 2.68 -12.65
N ILE A 10 -4.68 2.91 -13.89
CA ILE A 10 -3.40 2.37 -14.38
C ILE A 10 -2.25 2.86 -13.49
N TYR A 11 -2.23 4.16 -13.18
CA TYR A 11 -1.23 4.74 -12.30
C TYR A 11 -1.28 4.15 -10.89
N MET A 12 -2.47 4.04 -10.29
CA MET A 12 -2.64 3.42 -8.96
C MET A 12 -2.13 1.98 -8.93
N VAL A 13 -2.45 1.17 -9.95
CA VAL A 13 -2.02 -0.24 -10.01
C VAL A 13 -0.51 -0.34 -10.11
N ASP A 14 0.12 0.45 -10.98
CA ASP A 14 1.58 0.43 -11.17
C ASP A 14 2.31 0.85 -9.87
N ASP A 15 1.88 1.94 -9.25
CA ASP A 15 2.57 2.50 -8.07
C ASP A 15 2.37 1.62 -6.82
N ILE A 16 1.17 1.06 -6.63
CA ILE A 16 0.86 0.15 -5.51
C ILE A 16 1.63 -1.17 -5.68
N THR A 17 1.64 -1.77 -6.88
CA THR A 17 2.36 -3.03 -7.10
C THR A 17 3.86 -2.89 -6.93
N HIS A 18 4.43 -1.76 -7.34
CA HIS A 18 5.84 -1.47 -7.15
C HIS A 18 6.19 -1.31 -5.65
N THR A 19 5.37 -0.57 -4.91
CA THR A 19 5.53 -0.33 -3.46
C THR A 19 5.28 -1.59 -2.62
N ASP A 20 4.51 -2.55 -3.13
CA ASP A 20 4.19 -3.81 -2.44
C ASP A 20 5.30 -4.89 -2.55
N SER A 21 6.36 -4.68 -3.33
CA SER A 21 7.40 -5.72 -3.49
C SER A 21 8.19 -6.01 -2.19
N LEU A 22 8.60 -4.99 -1.43
CA LEU A 22 9.38 -5.04 -0.17
C LEU A 22 10.55 -6.03 -0.17
N GLU A 23 11.14 -6.30 -1.34
CA GLU A 23 12.13 -7.37 -1.53
C GLU A 23 13.46 -7.04 -0.83
N THR A 24 13.94 -5.81 -1.00
CA THR A 24 15.12 -5.26 -0.31
C THR A 24 15.01 -5.36 1.21
N PHE A 25 13.84 -4.99 1.74
CA PHE A 25 13.53 -5.10 3.17
C PHE A 25 13.55 -6.54 3.65
N HIS A 26 12.99 -7.46 2.87
CA HIS A 26 12.98 -8.87 3.20
C HIS A 26 14.39 -9.46 3.26
N HIS A 27 15.23 -9.19 2.26
CA HIS A 27 16.62 -9.66 2.22
C HIS A 27 17.44 -9.14 3.40
N LEU A 28 17.35 -7.83 3.70
CA LEU A 28 18.06 -7.24 4.84
C LEU A 28 17.61 -7.85 6.17
N GLY A 29 16.30 -8.06 6.33
CA GLY A 29 15.72 -8.73 7.50
C GLY A 29 16.20 -10.18 7.67
N GLN A 30 16.30 -10.93 6.57
CA GLN A 30 16.84 -12.30 6.60
C GLN A 30 18.33 -12.33 6.96
N ILE A 31 19.14 -11.44 6.39
CA ILE A 31 20.57 -11.31 6.74
C ILE A 31 20.73 -11.06 8.25
N MET A 32 19.96 -10.11 8.79
CA MET A 32 19.96 -9.79 10.23
C MET A 32 19.64 -11.04 11.08
N ILE A 33 18.63 -11.82 10.69
CA ILE A 33 18.22 -13.04 11.41
C ILE A 33 19.28 -14.14 11.30
N TYR A 34 19.84 -14.38 10.12
CA TYR A 34 20.86 -15.41 9.94
C TYR A 34 22.14 -15.07 10.69
N ILE A 35 22.58 -13.81 10.67
CA ILE A 35 23.74 -13.34 11.45
C ILE A 35 23.52 -13.58 12.96
N SER A 36 22.35 -13.21 13.51
CA SER A 36 22.07 -13.41 14.93
C SER A 36 21.87 -14.89 15.30
N SER A 37 21.33 -15.70 14.40
CA SER A 37 21.15 -17.14 14.61
C SER A 37 22.49 -17.89 14.55
N ILE A 38 23.39 -17.51 13.65
CA ILE A 38 24.73 -18.10 13.50
C ILE A 38 25.50 -18.07 14.82
N SER A 39 25.48 -16.97 15.56
CA SER A 39 26.20 -16.89 16.84
C SER A 39 25.56 -17.72 17.94
N GLY A 40 24.23 -17.76 17.97
CA GLY A 40 23.48 -18.64 18.87
C GLY A 40 23.79 -20.12 18.65
N LEU A 41 23.82 -20.56 17.38
CA LEU A 41 24.13 -21.94 17.00
C LEU A 41 25.61 -22.27 17.21
N SER A 42 26.52 -21.37 16.84
CA SER A 42 27.97 -21.54 17.07
C SER A 42 28.28 -21.69 18.56
N ARG A 43 27.63 -20.91 19.44
CA ARG A 43 27.74 -21.09 20.90
C ARG A 43 27.23 -22.45 21.35
N SER A 44 26.12 -22.91 20.78
CA SER A 44 25.50 -24.20 21.12
C SER A 44 26.38 -25.38 20.71
N ILE A 45 27.02 -25.29 19.54
CA ILE A 45 28.02 -26.26 19.06
C ILE A 45 29.22 -26.28 20.02
N ASP A 46 29.77 -25.12 20.37
CA ASP A 46 30.90 -25.04 21.31
C ASP A 46 30.58 -25.69 22.68
N LEU A 47 29.39 -25.42 23.23
CA LEU A 47 28.95 -26.04 24.48
C LEU A 47 28.73 -27.55 24.34
N GLY A 48 28.15 -27.99 23.22
CA GLY A 48 27.96 -29.40 22.91
C GLY A 48 29.28 -30.16 22.87
N LEU A 49 30.27 -29.58 22.20
CA LEU A 49 31.61 -30.14 22.07
C LEU A 49 32.39 -30.17 23.39
N THR A 50 32.35 -29.08 24.15
CA THR A 50 33.12 -28.99 25.42
C THR A 50 32.55 -29.84 26.55
N ARG A 51 31.29 -30.27 26.46
CA ARG A 51 30.59 -31.01 27.52
C ARG A 51 30.10 -32.40 27.13
N GLY A 52 30.29 -32.81 25.87
CA GLY A 52 29.78 -34.08 25.38
C GLY A 52 28.25 -34.16 25.41
N ILE A 53 27.56 -33.04 25.13
CA ILE A 53 26.09 -33.00 25.10
C ILE A 53 25.61 -33.56 23.75
N ALA A 54 24.64 -34.47 23.78
CA ALA A 54 24.02 -35.03 22.59
C ALA A 54 23.25 -33.96 21.78
N GLY A 55 23.08 -34.18 20.47
CA GLY A 55 22.34 -33.27 19.58
C GLY A 55 23.20 -32.33 18.72
N LEU A 56 24.53 -32.46 18.77
CA LEU A 56 25.46 -31.66 17.98
C LEU A 56 25.19 -31.70 16.46
N ALA A 57 24.86 -32.88 15.92
CA ALA A 57 24.63 -33.08 14.49
C ALA A 57 23.47 -32.21 13.96
N LYS A 58 22.37 -32.12 14.71
CA LYS A 58 21.22 -31.27 14.35
C LYS A 58 21.59 -29.78 14.36
N ASN A 59 22.43 -29.36 15.31
CA ASN A 59 22.91 -27.97 15.39
C ASN A 59 23.83 -27.61 14.22
N LEU A 60 24.70 -28.54 13.83
CA LEU A 60 25.59 -28.38 12.68
C LEU A 60 24.78 -28.29 11.37
N GLU A 61 23.81 -29.18 11.17
CA GLU A 61 22.92 -29.14 10.00
C GLU A 61 22.16 -27.81 9.92
N TYR A 62 21.62 -27.33 11.03
CA TYR A 62 20.90 -26.05 11.07
C TYR A 62 21.84 -24.86 10.80
N LEU A 63 23.09 -24.91 11.28
CA LEU A 63 24.11 -23.91 10.98
C LEU A 63 24.50 -23.93 9.49
N GLU A 64 24.70 -25.11 8.89
CA GLU A 64 24.97 -25.27 7.46
C GLU A 64 23.86 -24.69 6.59
N ASN A 65 22.59 -24.94 6.95
CA ASN A 65 21.45 -24.37 6.27
C ASN A 65 21.43 -22.83 6.34
N ASN A 66 21.75 -22.25 7.50
CA ASN A 66 21.84 -20.80 7.65
C ASN A 66 22.98 -20.19 6.85
N VAL A 67 24.16 -20.83 6.81
CA VAL A 67 25.30 -20.37 6.01
C VAL A 67 24.98 -20.42 4.52
N LYS A 68 24.33 -21.50 4.07
CA LYS A 68 23.90 -21.63 2.68
C LYS A 68 22.89 -20.54 2.32
N ALA A 69 21.87 -20.32 3.14
CA ALA A 69 20.89 -19.26 2.91
C ALA A 69 21.55 -17.86 2.90
N LEU A 70 22.53 -17.62 3.77
CA LEU A 70 23.29 -16.37 3.80
C LEU A 70 24.17 -16.20 2.55
N SER A 71 24.76 -17.29 2.04
CA SER A 71 25.52 -17.31 0.78
C SER A 71 24.62 -17.03 -0.42
N ASP A 72 23.43 -17.62 -0.47
CA ASP A 72 22.44 -17.35 -1.52
C ASP A 72 22.04 -15.86 -1.50
N LEU A 73 21.72 -15.30 -0.32
CA LEU A 73 21.42 -13.88 -0.17
C LEU A 73 22.59 -12.97 -0.57
N LYS A 74 23.83 -13.34 -0.26
CA LYS A 74 25.02 -12.60 -0.68
C LYS A 74 25.08 -12.46 -2.20
N THR A 75 24.75 -13.51 -2.96
CA THR A 75 24.72 -13.43 -4.42
C THR A 75 23.63 -12.50 -4.91
N THR A 76 22.43 -12.58 -4.32
CA THR A 76 21.30 -11.71 -4.65
C THR A 76 21.59 -10.23 -4.39
N ILE A 77 22.33 -9.89 -3.32
CA ILE A 77 22.72 -8.51 -3.02
C ILE A 77 23.56 -7.88 -4.15
N LEU A 78 24.46 -8.66 -4.78
CA LEU A 78 25.27 -8.18 -5.90
C LEU A 78 24.44 -7.96 -7.16
N ASP A 79 23.58 -8.94 -7.49
CA ASP A 79 22.80 -8.92 -8.72
C ASP A 79 21.75 -7.80 -8.72
N ASP A 80 21.25 -7.43 -7.53
CA ASP A 80 20.20 -6.42 -7.37
C ASP A 80 20.70 -5.02 -6.97
N LYS A 81 22.00 -4.71 -7.08
CA LYS A 81 22.58 -3.43 -6.60
C LYS A 81 21.82 -2.17 -7.05
N SER A 82 21.22 -2.16 -8.25
CA SER A 82 20.39 -1.04 -8.73
C SER A 82 19.07 -0.87 -7.97
N ARG A 83 18.49 -1.96 -7.44
CA ARG A 83 17.27 -1.95 -6.63
C ARG A 83 17.48 -1.50 -5.19
N TRP A 84 18.73 -1.43 -4.72
CA TRP A 84 19.06 -0.90 -3.39
C TRP A 84 19.14 0.63 -3.40
N ASN A 85 19.40 1.28 -4.54
CA ASN A 85 19.70 2.72 -4.56
C ASN A 85 18.51 3.68 -4.37
N TYR A 86 17.30 3.20 -4.05
CA TYR A 86 16.13 4.08 -3.87
C TYR A 86 16.03 4.72 -2.48
N CYS A 87 16.75 4.17 -1.50
CA CYS A 87 16.71 4.65 -0.13
C CYS A 87 18.11 4.91 0.44
N VAL A 88 18.30 5.99 1.20
CA VAL A 88 19.59 6.32 1.84
C VAL A 88 20.07 5.19 2.75
N SER A 89 19.16 4.52 3.47
CA SER A 89 19.48 3.42 4.38
C SER A 89 20.04 2.19 3.68
N SER A 90 19.81 2.06 2.37
CA SER A 90 20.36 0.98 1.54
C SER A 90 21.81 1.25 1.11
N ASP A 91 22.36 2.43 1.41
CA ASP A 91 23.79 2.73 1.25
C ASP A 91 24.68 1.74 2.01
N ILE A 92 24.14 1.07 3.04
CA ILE A 92 24.82 -0.01 3.78
C ILE A 92 25.35 -1.12 2.87
N VAL A 93 24.73 -1.35 1.71
CA VAL A 93 25.16 -2.37 0.74
C VAL A 93 26.41 -1.96 -0.02
N VAL A 94 26.60 -0.66 -0.26
CA VAL A 94 27.63 -0.16 -1.18
C VAL A 94 28.75 0.58 -0.45
N LYS A 95 28.42 1.28 0.63
CA LYS A 95 29.35 2.11 1.38
C LYS A 95 29.92 1.34 2.57
N ASN A 96 31.20 1.54 2.83
CA ASN A 96 31.88 0.96 3.98
C ASN A 96 31.51 1.71 5.26
N ILE A 97 30.34 1.38 5.82
CA ILE A 97 29.75 2.06 6.98
C ILE A 97 29.51 1.12 8.17
N ILE A 98 29.44 -0.19 7.95
CA ILE A 98 29.21 -1.17 9.01
C ILE A 98 30.50 -1.34 9.82
N PRO A 99 30.51 -1.00 11.11
CA PRO A 99 31.66 -1.24 11.96
C PRO A 99 31.78 -2.74 12.27
N VAL A 100 32.95 -3.32 12.04
CA VAL A 100 33.28 -4.72 12.32
C VAL A 100 34.59 -4.76 13.09
N TRP A 101 34.59 -5.53 14.17
CA TRP A 101 35.79 -5.82 14.94
C TRP A 101 36.61 -6.90 14.26
N GLU A 102 37.86 -6.59 13.93
CA GLU A 102 38.81 -7.55 13.38
C GLU A 102 39.92 -7.87 14.36
N PHE A 103 40.41 -9.11 14.29
CA PHE A 103 41.51 -9.59 15.09
C PHE A 103 42.82 -9.44 14.32
N GLU A 104 43.66 -8.49 14.73
CA GLU A 104 45.00 -8.28 14.15
C GLU A 104 46.06 -8.48 15.23
N ARG A 105 46.85 -9.57 15.12
CA ARG A 105 48.07 -9.82 15.93
C ARG A 105 47.94 -9.39 17.40
N ASP A 106 46.94 -9.94 18.09
CA ASP A 106 46.64 -9.74 19.52
C ASP A 106 45.85 -8.47 19.92
N ASP A 107 45.41 -7.63 18.98
CA ASP A 107 44.51 -6.49 19.26
C ASP A 107 43.25 -6.50 18.37
N PHE A 108 42.18 -5.85 18.86
CA PHE A 108 40.94 -5.67 18.13
C PHE A 108 40.89 -4.29 17.49
N LYS A 109 40.74 -4.24 16.17
CA LYS A 109 40.56 -2.99 15.44
C LYS A 109 39.16 -2.91 14.86
N LEU A 110 38.54 -1.74 15.04
CA LEU A 110 37.26 -1.45 14.41
C LEU A 110 37.51 -1.00 12.97
N GLN A 111 37.16 -1.87 12.02
CA GLN A 111 37.18 -1.58 10.60
C GLN A 111 35.77 -1.29 10.09
N LYS A 112 35.64 -0.65 8.93
CA LYS A 112 34.34 -0.39 8.31
C LYS A 112 34.21 -1.15 7.00
N TYR A 113 33.13 -1.89 6.88
CA TYR A 113 32.79 -2.69 5.70
C TYR A 113 31.41 -2.34 5.17
N ASN A 114 31.14 -2.72 3.93
CA ASN A 114 29.79 -2.73 3.40
C ASN A 114 29.10 -4.06 3.79
N LEU A 115 27.79 -4.17 3.55
CA LEU A 115 27.00 -5.35 3.88
C LEU A 115 27.52 -6.62 3.20
N TYR A 116 27.94 -6.52 1.94
CA TYR A 116 28.44 -7.65 1.17
C TYR A 116 29.72 -8.24 1.76
N ASP A 117 30.70 -7.39 2.08
CA ASP A 117 31.96 -7.80 2.70
C ASP A 117 31.73 -8.32 4.12
N THR A 118 30.85 -7.67 4.88
CA THR A 118 30.49 -8.10 6.23
C THR A 118 29.89 -9.52 6.21
N VAL A 119 28.94 -9.78 5.30
CA VAL A 119 28.34 -11.11 5.12
C VAL A 119 29.38 -12.14 4.70
N SER A 120 30.34 -11.74 3.84
CA SER A 120 31.44 -12.62 3.42
C SER A 120 32.31 -13.06 4.59
N LEU A 121 32.67 -12.12 5.47
CA LEU A 121 33.44 -12.40 6.69
C LEU A 121 32.67 -13.36 7.61
N PHE A 122 31.35 -13.14 7.82
CA PHE A 122 30.53 -14.07 8.59
C PHE A 122 30.56 -15.49 8.02
N ILE A 123 30.38 -15.65 6.71
CA ILE A 123 30.43 -16.97 6.05
C ILE A 123 31.80 -17.62 6.26
N GLU A 124 32.89 -16.90 6.03
CA GLU A 124 34.26 -17.40 6.18
C GLU A 124 34.53 -17.88 7.62
N HIS A 125 34.17 -17.08 8.62
CA HIS A 125 34.36 -17.44 10.01
C HIS A 125 33.51 -18.66 10.44
N VAL A 126 32.31 -18.82 9.89
CA VAL A 126 31.47 -19.99 10.17
C VAL A 126 32.02 -21.25 9.52
N ILE A 127 32.41 -21.19 8.24
CA ILE A 127 33.00 -22.35 7.53
C ILE A 127 34.22 -22.86 8.30
N PHE A 128 35.09 -21.95 8.76
CA PHE A 128 36.24 -22.32 9.59
C PHE A 128 35.82 -23.07 10.87
N ILE A 129 34.78 -22.60 11.56
CA ILE A 129 34.25 -23.26 12.77
C ILE A 129 33.64 -24.63 12.44
N GLN A 130 32.97 -24.78 11.30
CA GLN A 130 32.40 -26.06 10.88
C GLN A 130 33.50 -27.08 10.58
N GLU A 131 34.50 -26.70 9.76
CA GLU A 131 35.61 -27.56 9.38
C GLU A 131 36.43 -28.00 10.61
N LYS A 132 36.73 -27.08 11.52
CA LYS A 132 37.47 -27.38 12.76
C LYS A 132 36.61 -28.05 13.83
N GLY A 133 35.32 -27.69 13.90
CA GLY A 133 34.30 -28.25 14.79
C GLY A 133 33.90 -29.68 14.48
N LEU A 134 34.40 -30.26 13.37
CA LEU A 134 34.24 -31.67 12.96
C LEU A 134 35.46 -32.57 13.24
N LEU A 135 36.65 -32.00 13.50
CA LEU A 135 37.85 -32.73 14.00
C LEU A 135 38.03 -32.73 15.55
N GLU A 136 37.66 -33.82 16.26
CA GLU A 136 37.50 -33.87 17.73
C GLU A 136 38.78 -33.61 18.55
N ASP A 137 39.97 -33.91 18.02
CA ASP A 137 41.19 -34.04 18.83
C ASP A 137 41.98 -32.75 19.13
N ALA A 138 41.64 -31.59 18.54
CA ALA A 138 42.46 -30.35 18.65
C ALA A 138 41.86 -29.21 19.52
N ARG A 139 40.63 -29.35 20.01
CA ARG A 139 39.68 -28.21 20.06
C ARG A 139 39.71 -27.27 21.27
N GLN A 140 40.14 -27.68 22.46
CA GLN A 140 40.18 -26.74 23.62
C GLN A 140 41.46 -25.90 23.67
N LYS A 141 42.48 -26.25 22.89
CA LYS A 141 43.77 -25.56 22.85
C LYS A 141 44.01 -24.80 21.56
N ASP A 142 43.25 -25.08 20.49
CA ASP A 142 43.35 -24.35 19.23
C ASP A 142 42.93 -22.88 19.46
N ILE A 143 43.89 -21.98 19.32
CA ILE A 143 43.72 -20.54 19.50
C ILE A 143 42.87 -19.99 18.36
N ASP A 144 42.98 -20.55 17.16
CA ASP A 144 42.31 -20.05 15.96
C ASP A 144 40.81 -20.30 16.04
N TYR A 145 40.39 -21.52 16.43
CA TYR A 145 38.97 -21.82 16.64
C TYR A 145 38.31 -20.84 17.62
N ARG A 146 38.97 -20.56 18.75
CA ARG A 146 38.45 -19.63 19.75
C ARG A 146 38.39 -18.19 19.24
N ASN A 147 39.35 -17.77 18.41
CA ASN A 147 39.36 -16.44 17.83
C ASN A 147 38.21 -16.25 16.82
N HIS A 148 37.97 -17.24 15.95
CA HIS A 148 36.84 -17.21 15.01
C HIS A 148 35.49 -17.24 15.73
N LEU A 149 35.34 -18.09 16.76
CA LEU A 149 34.14 -18.16 17.58
C LEU A 149 33.85 -16.81 18.27
N LYS A 150 34.88 -16.20 18.86
CA LYS A 150 34.77 -14.87 19.50
C LYS A 150 34.42 -13.78 18.48
N TRP A 151 35.05 -13.80 17.31
CA TRP A 151 34.77 -12.84 16.23
C TRP A 151 33.29 -12.88 15.84
N LEU A 152 32.73 -14.07 15.63
CA LEU A 152 31.31 -14.23 15.31
C LEU A 152 30.42 -13.66 16.40
N MET A 153 30.70 -13.97 17.67
CA MET A 153 29.89 -13.51 18.79
C MET A 153 29.90 -11.99 18.93
N ILE A 154 31.09 -11.39 18.90
CA ILE A 154 31.24 -9.94 19.01
C ILE A 154 30.46 -9.27 17.87
N ASN A 155 30.71 -9.63 16.62
CA ASN A 155 30.12 -8.89 15.49
C ASN A 155 28.62 -9.18 15.26
N SER A 156 28.13 -10.37 15.59
CA SER A 156 26.71 -10.74 15.38
C SER A 156 25.72 -10.16 16.39
N LEU A 157 26.21 -9.61 17.51
CA LEU A 157 25.38 -9.14 18.64
C LEU A 157 25.76 -7.75 19.13
N SER A 158 26.76 -7.10 18.50
CA SER A 158 27.27 -5.77 18.87
C SER A 158 27.00 -4.75 17.75
N PHE A 159 27.94 -3.84 17.49
CA PHE A 159 27.79 -2.71 16.59
C PHE A 159 27.39 -3.12 15.17
N SER A 160 27.96 -4.18 14.59
CA SER A 160 27.60 -4.58 13.22
C SER A 160 26.12 -4.96 13.13
N TYR A 161 25.62 -5.73 14.10
CA TYR A 161 24.21 -6.08 14.21
C TYR A 161 23.32 -4.84 14.37
N HIS A 162 23.64 -3.94 15.30
CA HIS A 162 22.84 -2.73 15.51
C HIS A 162 22.82 -1.80 14.30
N TYR A 163 23.92 -1.73 13.54
CA TYR A 163 23.93 -0.97 12.29
C TYR A 163 23.01 -1.58 11.22
N ILE A 164 22.97 -2.92 11.11
CA ILE A 164 22.05 -3.62 10.20
C ILE A 164 20.59 -3.45 10.65
N GLU A 165 20.33 -3.54 11.95
CA GLU A 165 19.01 -3.35 12.56
C GLU A 165 18.49 -1.91 12.36
N ASN A 166 19.35 -0.91 12.57
CA ASN A 166 19.00 0.49 12.30
C ASN A 166 18.71 0.73 10.82
N ALA A 167 19.53 0.18 9.92
CA ALA A 167 19.28 0.27 8.49
C ALA A 167 17.93 -0.37 8.09
N LEU A 168 17.55 -1.48 8.73
CA LEU A 168 16.24 -2.11 8.54
C LEU A 168 15.10 -1.20 9.03
N SER A 169 15.27 -0.54 10.18
CA SER A 169 14.29 0.41 10.71
C SER A 169 14.14 1.63 9.82
N ASP A 170 15.25 2.22 9.39
CA ASP A 170 15.22 3.38 8.50
C ASP A 170 14.60 3.02 7.14
N LEU A 171 14.74 1.78 6.69
CA LEU A 171 14.08 1.29 5.47
C LEU A 171 12.55 1.23 5.63
N VAL A 172 12.04 0.90 6.82
CA VAL A 172 10.59 0.97 7.11
C VAL A 172 10.08 2.39 7.03
N ASP A 173 10.82 3.35 7.57
CA ASP A 173 10.47 4.77 7.48
C ASP A 173 10.50 5.23 6.02
N CYS A 174 11.48 4.78 5.24
CA CYS A 174 11.60 5.05 3.82
C CYS A 174 10.40 4.53 3.01
N GLU A 175 9.98 3.29 3.25
CA GLU A 175 8.80 2.70 2.60
C GLU A 175 7.52 3.39 3.06
N THR A 176 7.42 3.76 4.34
CA THR A 176 6.28 4.52 4.85
C THR A 176 6.17 5.88 4.16
N ASN A 177 7.28 6.63 4.08
CA ASN A 177 7.33 7.92 3.39
C ASN A 177 6.99 7.78 1.90
N ARG A 178 7.46 6.71 1.26
CA ARG A 178 7.14 6.41 -0.14
C ARG A 178 5.64 6.16 -0.35
N VAL A 179 4.99 5.44 0.56
CA VAL A 179 3.54 5.24 0.55
C VAL A 179 2.80 6.57 0.74
N GLU A 180 3.29 7.43 1.64
CA GLU A 180 2.71 8.77 1.84
C GLU A 180 2.87 9.66 0.58
N GLU A 181 4.02 9.65 -0.07
CA GLU A 181 4.23 10.35 -1.34
C GLU A 181 3.30 9.83 -2.45
N THR A 182 3.16 8.51 -2.54
CA THR A 182 2.23 7.82 -3.46
C THR A 182 0.79 8.27 -3.18
N SER A 183 0.41 8.36 -1.91
CA SER A 183 -0.88 8.88 -1.47
C SER A 183 -1.12 10.32 -1.86
N ILE A 184 -0.14 11.20 -1.67
CA ILE A 184 -0.24 12.60 -2.09
C ILE A 184 -0.44 12.69 -3.61
N ARG A 185 0.29 11.91 -4.41
CA ARG A 185 0.16 11.89 -5.88
C ARG A 185 -1.19 11.37 -6.32
N ILE A 186 -1.66 10.25 -5.76
CA ILE A 186 -2.95 9.66 -6.06
C ILE A 186 -4.10 10.60 -5.68
N ASN A 187 -4.05 11.20 -4.49
CA ASN A 187 -5.02 12.19 -4.04
C ASN A 187 -5.04 13.41 -4.98
N SER A 188 -3.87 13.86 -5.42
CA SER A 188 -3.73 14.96 -6.39
C SER A 188 -4.36 14.60 -7.75
N LEU A 189 -4.16 13.37 -8.24
CA LEU A 189 -4.76 12.88 -9.48
C LEU A 189 -6.30 12.77 -9.38
N LEU A 190 -6.82 12.29 -8.25
CA LEU A 190 -8.26 12.25 -8.00
C LEU A 190 -8.86 13.67 -7.94
N MET A 191 -8.18 14.61 -7.27
CA MET A 191 -8.58 16.02 -7.22
C MET A 191 -8.54 16.68 -8.61
N LEU A 192 -7.54 16.36 -9.44
CA LEU A 192 -7.48 16.78 -10.83
C LEU A 192 -8.66 16.22 -11.64
N GLY A 193 -9.04 14.95 -11.39
CA GLY A 193 -10.25 14.34 -11.97
C GLY A 193 -11.53 15.10 -11.62
N ILE A 194 -11.69 15.51 -10.35
CA ILE A 194 -12.80 16.35 -9.88
C ILE A 194 -12.75 17.74 -10.55
N PHE A 195 -11.57 18.35 -10.67
CA PHE A 195 -11.41 19.66 -11.30
C PHE A 195 -11.80 19.65 -12.78
N ILE A 196 -11.31 18.65 -13.54
CA ILE A 196 -11.69 18.46 -14.95
C ILE A 196 -13.20 18.27 -15.07
N LEU A 197 -13.81 17.49 -14.17
CA LEU A 197 -15.24 17.27 -14.13
C LEU A 197 -16.02 18.58 -13.91
N MET A 198 -15.57 19.43 -12.99
CA MET A 198 -16.18 20.73 -12.72
C MET A 198 -16.06 21.69 -13.93
N ILE A 199 -14.91 21.69 -14.62
CA ILE A 199 -14.74 22.46 -15.87
C ILE A 199 -15.71 21.95 -16.94
N CYS A 200 -15.79 20.64 -17.16
CA CYS A 200 -16.71 20.07 -18.15
C CYS A 200 -18.16 20.43 -17.85
N LEU A 201 -18.59 20.35 -16.58
CA LEU A 201 -19.93 20.76 -16.15
C LEU A 201 -20.15 22.26 -16.35
N GLY A 202 -19.16 23.10 -16.03
CA GLY A 202 -19.21 24.55 -16.23
C GLY A 202 -19.39 24.93 -17.70
N ILE A 203 -18.62 24.31 -18.59
CA ILE A 203 -18.74 24.50 -20.05
C ILE A 203 -20.14 24.08 -20.52
N LEU A 204 -20.64 22.93 -20.08
CA LEU A 204 -21.98 22.46 -20.43
C LEU A 204 -23.08 23.39 -19.92
N LEU A 205 -22.98 23.88 -18.69
CA LEU A 205 -23.92 24.84 -18.12
C LEU A 205 -23.92 26.16 -18.90
N TYR A 206 -22.74 26.65 -19.29
CA TYR A 206 -22.60 27.82 -20.16
C TYR A 206 -23.28 27.59 -21.51
N PHE A 207 -23.05 26.45 -22.16
CA PHE A 207 -23.72 26.10 -23.42
C PHE A 207 -25.24 26.02 -23.28
N ILE A 208 -25.76 25.46 -22.18
CA ILE A 208 -27.20 25.39 -21.90
C ILE A 208 -27.77 26.80 -21.72
N ALA A 209 -27.10 27.67 -20.97
CA ALA A 209 -27.51 29.05 -20.78
C ALA A 209 -27.51 29.83 -22.11
N PHE A 210 -26.47 29.65 -22.92
CA PHE A 210 -26.37 30.24 -24.26
C PHE A 210 -27.51 29.77 -25.18
N LEU A 211 -27.77 28.46 -25.24
CA LEU A 211 -28.87 27.86 -26.00
C LEU A 211 -30.23 28.43 -25.55
N LYS A 212 -30.44 28.58 -24.24
CA LYS A 212 -31.68 29.17 -23.70
C LYS A 212 -31.90 30.58 -24.25
N VAL A 213 -30.90 31.45 -24.17
CA VAL A 213 -31.01 32.84 -24.64
C VAL A 213 -31.33 32.89 -26.14
N HIS A 214 -30.64 32.07 -26.95
CA HIS A 214 -30.91 32.03 -28.39
C HIS A 214 -32.29 31.47 -28.72
N TYR A 215 -32.73 30.46 -27.99
CA TYR A 215 -34.03 29.85 -28.17
C TYR A 215 -35.16 30.81 -27.78
N GLU A 216 -35.02 31.56 -26.69
CA GLU A 216 -35.96 32.63 -26.29
C GLU A 216 -36.01 33.75 -27.34
N LYS A 217 -34.85 34.19 -27.85
CA LYS A 217 -34.80 35.17 -28.97
C LYS A 217 -35.52 34.66 -30.21
N PHE A 218 -35.28 33.41 -30.60
CA PHE A 218 -35.91 32.81 -31.78
C PHE A 218 -37.43 32.67 -31.61
N TRP A 219 -37.92 32.27 -30.43
CA TRP A 219 -39.35 32.19 -30.17
C TRP A 219 -40.03 33.55 -30.18
N ASN A 220 -39.40 34.55 -29.56
CA ASN A 220 -39.90 35.93 -29.59
C ASN A 220 -39.93 36.46 -31.02
N PHE A 221 -38.95 36.12 -31.85
CA PHE A 221 -38.94 36.47 -33.27
C PHE A 221 -40.12 35.82 -34.01
N ILE A 222 -40.31 34.50 -33.94
CA ILE A 222 -41.44 33.82 -34.60
C ILE A 222 -42.76 34.42 -34.14
N LYS A 223 -42.96 34.61 -32.83
CA LYS A 223 -44.20 35.16 -32.28
C LYS A 223 -44.47 36.56 -32.81
N LYS A 224 -43.43 37.42 -32.90
CA LYS A 224 -43.54 38.76 -33.49
C LYS A 224 -43.92 38.70 -34.96
N THR A 225 -43.31 37.80 -35.75
CA THR A 225 -43.62 37.62 -37.17
C THR A 225 -45.05 37.09 -37.39
N VAL A 226 -45.49 36.11 -36.61
CA VAL A 226 -46.87 35.58 -36.70
C VAL A 226 -47.90 36.65 -36.38
N VAL A 227 -47.69 37.44 -35.33
CA VAL A 227 -48.61 38.54 -34.97
C VAL A 227 -48.63 39.61 -36.07
N ALA A 228 -47.47 39.98 -36.61
CA ALA A 228 -47.39 40.93 -37.72
C ALA A 228 -48.14 40.43 -38.97
N ASN A 229 -47.92 39.17 -39.37
CA ASN A 229 -48.60 38.58 -40.52
C ASN A 229 -50.11 38.41 -40.29
N TYR A 230 -50.53 38.06 -39.08
CA TYR A 230 -51.96 38.02 -38.73
C TYR A 230 -52.61 39.39 -38.86
N LEU A 231 -51.97 40.44 -38.31
CA LEU A 231 -52.47 41.81 -38.44
C LEU A 231 -52.53 42.26 -39.90
N PHE A 232 -51.52 41.93 -40.70
CA PHE A 232 -51.48 42.22 -42.12
C PHE A 232 -52.61 41.52 -42.90
N ILE A 233 -52.78 40.20 -42.72
CA ILE A 233 -53.83 39.42 -43.39
C ILE A 233 -55.22 39.90 -42.95
N ARG A 234 -55.40 40.19 -41.65
CA ARG A 234 -56.64 40.73 -41.11
C ARG A 234 -56.98 42.08 -41.76
N GLN A 235 -56.00 42.98 -41.87
CA GLN A 235 -56.20 44.28 -42.51
C GLN A 235 -56.55 44.11 -43.99
N ALA A 236 -55.78 43.32 -44.74
CA ALA A 236 -56.05 43.06 -46.16
C ALA A 236 -57.43 42.43 -46.39
N SER A 237 -57.88 41.56 -45.49
CA SER A 237 -59.22 40.95 -45.56
C SER A 237 -60.33 41.97 -45.27
N LEU A 238 -60.11 42.87 -44.31
CA LEU A 238 -61.03 43.97 -44.01
C LEU A 238 -61.10 44.97 -45.17
N ASP A 239 -59.96 45.35 -45.74
CA ASP A 239 -59.90 46.25 -46.89
C ASP A 239 -60.66 45.65 -48.09
N ARG A 240 -60.53 44.33 -48.32
CA ARG A 240 -61.34 43.61 -49.32
C ARG A 240 -62.83 43.63 -49.00
N LEU A 241 -63.21 43.36 -47.76
CA LEU A 241 -64.62 43.35 -47.35
C LEU A 241 -65.27 44.72 -47.59
N VAL A 242 -64.57 45.79 -47.21
CA VAL A 242 -64.99 47.18 -47.44
C VAL A 242 -65.08 47.50 -48.94
N SER A 243 -64.14 47.02 -49.75
CA SER A 243 -64.16 47.24 -51.20
C SER A 243 -65.34 46.58 -51.93
N VAL A 244 -65.83 45.45 -51.43
CA VAL A 244 -66.90 44.66 -52.08
C VAL A 244 -68.30 45.07 -51.60
N HIS A 245 -68.44 45.42 -50.32
CA HIS A 245 -69.76 45.64 -49.69
C HIS A 245 -70.03 47.11 -49.30
N GLY A 246 -69.11 48.03 -49.60
CA GLY A 246 -69.27 49.46 -49.32
C GLY A 246 -68.89 49.84 -47.88
N SER A 247 -68.67 51.14 -47.67
CA SER A 247 -68.10 51.71 -46.43
C SER A 247 -68.98 51.60 -45.19
N ASP A 248 -70.28 51.33 -45.34
CA ASP A 248 -71.23 51.28 -44.22
C ASP A 248 -71.04 50.07 -43.29
N LEU A 249 -70.40 48.99 -43.75
CA LEU A 249 -70.03 47.85 -42.90
C LEU A 249 -68.74 48.09 -42.07
N GLY A 250 -67.95 49.10 -42.43
CA GLY A 250 -66.67 49.40 -41.78
C GLY A 250 -66.79 50.21 -40.48
N GLN A 251 -67.94 50.86 -40.23
CA GLN A 251 -68.12 51.75 -39.08
C GLN A 251 -68.59 51.04 -37.80
N ASP A 252 -69.32 49.92 -37.90
CA ASP A 252 -69.83 49.18 -36.72
C ASP A 252 -68.75 48.32 -36.02
N TYR A 253 -67.65 48.00 -36.70
CA TYR A 253 -66.51 47.33 -36.07
C TYR A 253 -65.55 48.37 -35.48
N SER A 254 -65.98 49.02 -34.40
CA SER A 254 -65.13 49.96 -33.65
C SER A 254 -63.76 49.36 -33.34
N PHE A 255 -62.75 50.03 -33.85
CA PHE A 255 -61.36 49.61 -34.02
C PHE A 255 -60.52 49.70 -32.73
N THR A 256 -61.12 49.51 -31.55
CA THR A 256 -60.50 49.87 -30.26
C THR A 256 -60.06 48.69 -29.40
N GLN A 257 -60.35 47.45 -29.78
CA GLN A 257 -59.71 46.31 -29.12
C GLN A 257 -58.35 46.04 -29.76
N LYS A 258 -57.31 46.72 -29.25
CA LYS A 258 -55.95 46.15 -29.29
C LYS A 258 -56.09 44.69 -28.84
N PRO A 259 -55.69 43.70 -29.65
CA PRO A 259 -55.90 42.32 -29.27
C PRO A 259 -55.29 42.09 -27.89
N ALA A 260 -56.07 41.55 -26.95
CA ALA A 260 -55.64 41.20 -25.60
C ALA A 260 -54.36 40.31 -25.62
N ALA A 261 -54.07 39.70 -26.77
CA ALA A 261 -52.83 38.99 -27.09
C ALA A 261 -51.53 39.82 -26.96
N THR A 262 -51.59 41.15 -26.84
CA THR A 262 -50.41 42.02 -26.73
C THR A 262 -49.91 42.21 -25.29
N LYS A 263 -50.61 41.76 -24.25
CA LYS A 263 -50.22 42.10 -22.86
C LYS A 263 -49.15 41.19 -22.22
N ASN A 264 -48.87 40.01 -22.77
CA ASN A 264 -47.80 39.11 -22.29
C ASN A 264 -46.82 38.76 -23.42
N PHE A 265 -45.87 39.67 -23.67
CA PHE A 265 -44.92 39.61 -24.78
C PHE A 265 -43.74 38.64 -24.57
N TYR A 266 -43.44 38.25 -23.34
CA TYR A 266 -42.28 37.39 -23.03
C TYR A 266 -42.71 35.98 -22.65
N ILE A 267 -42.25 34.99 -23.43
CA ILE A 267 -42.35 33.57 -23.06
C ILE A 267 -41.05 33.19 -22.33
N LYS A 268 -41.10 33.04 -21.01
CA LYS A 268 -40.00 32.39 -20.27
C LYS A 268 -40.03 30.90 -20.60
N THR A 269 -38.94 30.39 -21.16
CA THR A 269 -38.86 28.97 -21.50
C THR A 269 -38.43 28.15 -20.28
N THR A 270 -39.29 27.21 -19.85
CA THR A 270 -39.04 26.27 -18.75
C THR A 270 -38.10 25.12 -19.13
N LEU A 271 -37.72 25.02 -20.41
CA LEU A 271 -36.86 23.95 -20.95
C LEU A 271 -35.50 23.88 -20.23
N SER A 272 -34.95 25.01 -19.77
CA SER A 272 -33.61 25.06 -19.16
C SER A 272 -33.49 24.30 -17.85
N TRP A 273 -34.57 24.22 -17.05
CA TRP A 273 -34.51 23.59 -15.72
C TRP A 273 -34.33 22.07 -15.80
N LYS A 274 -34.95 21.43 -16.80
CA LYS A 274 -34.80 19.98 -17.03
C LYS A 274 -33.38 19.60 -17.45
N PHE A 275 -32.71 20.45 -18.23
CA PHE A 275 -31.31 20.26 -18.60
C PHE A 275 -30.39 20.41 -17.40
N ILE A 276 -30.56 21.50 -16.62
CA ILE A 276 -29.74 21.78 -15.43
C ILE A 276 -29.87 20.62 -14.43
N TRP A 277 -31.09 20.19 -14.10
CA TRP A 277 -31.31 19.13 -13.12
C TRP A 277 -30.67 17.79 -13.53
N ARG A 278 -30.78 17.41 -14.82
CA ARG A 278 -30.16 16.18 -15.35
C ARG A 278 -28.64 16.23 -15.32
N LEU A 279 -28.07 17.40 -15.63
CA LEU A 279 -26.62 17.59 -15.62
C LEU A 279 -26.07 17.62 -14.19
N SER A 280 -26.78 18.29 -13.29
CA SER A 280 -26.47 18.31 -11.86
C SER A 280 -26.55 16.91 -11.26
N PHE A 281 -27.54 16.10 -11.64
CA PHE A 281 -27.62 14.70 -11.21
C PHE A 281 -26.37 13.90 -11.63
N LEU A 282 -25.94 14.00 -12.89
CA LEU A 282 -24.72 13.36 -13.37
C LEU A 282 -23.47 13.85 -12.61
N GLY A 283 -23.39 15.15 -12.36
CA GLY A 283 -22.31 15.76 -11.60
C GLY A 283 -22.25 15.25 -10.16
N VAL A 284 -23.38 15.20 -9.46
CA VAL A 284 -23.49 14.68 -8.09
C VAL A 284 -23.09 13.21 -8.04
N VAL A 285 -23.64 12.36 -8.93
CA VAL A 285 -23.31 10.93 -8.98
C VAL A 285 -21.80 10.71 -9.19
N SER A 286 -21.20 11.50 -10.08
CA SER A 286 -19.77 11.39 -10.39
C SER A 286 -18.88 11.92 -9.27
N LEU A 287 -19.28 13.01 -8.62
CA LEU A 287 -18.57 13.54 -7.45
C LEU A 287 -18.63 12.56 -6.28
N SER A 288 -19.79 11.97 -6.03
CA SER A 288 -19.97 10.92 -5.01
C SER A 288 -19.08 9.71 -5.28
N PHE A 289 -18.90 9.31 -6.53
CA PHE A 289 -17.98 8.23 -6.90
C PHE A 289 -16.52 8.55 -6.54
N TYR A 290 -16.01 9.74 -6.90
CA TYR A 290 -14.65 10.13 -6.55
C TYR A 290 -14.44 10.22 -5.03
N LEU A 291 -15.41 10.77 -4.30
CA LEU A 291 -15.36 10.83 -2.83
C LEU A 291 -15.37 9.43 -2.20
N LEU A 292 -16.16 8.51 -2.75
CA LEU A 292 -16.24 7.15 -2.24
C LEU A 292 -14.94 6.37 -2.50
N ILE A 293 -14.33 6.52 -3.67
CA ILE A 293 -12.99 5.97 -3.95
C ILE A 293 -11.96 6.53 -2.97
N LEU A 294 -11.92 7.84 -2.79
CA LEU A 294 -10.93 8.51 -1.94
C LEU A 294 -11.07 8.12 -0.47
N LEU A 295 -12.28 8.27 0.09
CA LEU A 295 -12.51 8.19 1.54
C LEU A 295 -12.64 6.77 2.07
N TYR A 296 -13.06 5.83 1.22
CA TYR A 296 -13.34 4.45 1.64
C TYR A 296 -12.28 3.51 1.08
N PHE A 297 -12.25 3.31 -0.24
CA PHE A 297 -11.40 2.27 -0.83
C PHE A 297 -9.90 2.60 -0.79
N TYR A 298 -9.52 3.82 -1.16
CA TYR A 298 -8.12 4.21 -1.23
C TYR A 298 -7.50 4.36 0.16
N LYS A 299 -8.24 4.96 1.11
CA LYS A 299 -7.78 5.13 2.49
C LYS A 299 -7.46 3.81 3.18
N ASP A 300 -8.29 2.79 3.00
CA ASP A 300 -8.01 1.46 3.57
C ASP A 300 -6.75 0.85 2.95
N CYS A 301 -6.57 0.99 1.63
CA CYS A 301 -5.37 0.55 0.93
C CYS A 301 -4.10 1.25 1.45
N GLU A 302 -4.15 2.57 1.64
CA GLU A 302 -3.06 3.37 2.22
C GLU A 302 -2.68 2.88 3.63
N ILE A 303 -3.67 2.71 4.51
CA ILE A 303 -3.45 2.21 5.87
C ILE A 303 -2.77 0.83 5.85
N TYR A 304 -3.19 -0.07 4.95
CA TYR A 304 -2.57 -1.38 4.82
C TYR A 304 -1.14 -1.32 4.30
N MET A 305 -0.86 -0.48 3.31
CA MET A 305 0.49 -0.29 2.78
C MET A 305 1.45 0.29 3.82
N ILE A 306 1.02 1.26 4.64
CA ILE A 306 1.84 1.85 5.72
C ILE A 306 2.15 0.82 6.82
N ASN A 307 1.19 -0.02 7.18
CA ASN A 307 1.34 -0.94 8.30
C ASN A 307 2.05 -2.25 7.92
N ARG A 308 2.09 -2.60 6.64
CA ARG A 308 2.76 -3.82 6.15
C ARG A 308 4.27 -3.88 6.49
N PRO A 309 5.11 -2.88 6.17
CA PRO A 309 6.53 -2.94 6.52
C PRO A 309 6.74 -3.00 8.05
N LYS A 310 5.93 -2.29 8.83
CA LYS A 310 5.95 -2.32 10.31
C LYS A 310 5.61 -3.70 10.89
N LEU A 311 4.61 -4.38 10.31
CA LEU A 311 4.24 -5.75 10.67
C LEU A 311 5.40 -6.72 10.41
N LEU A 312 6.00 -6.66 9.22
CA LEU A 312 7.11 -7.54 8.85
C LEU A 312 8.36 -7.26 9.69
N GLN A 313 8.66 -5.99 10.00
CA GLN A 313 9.74 -5.60 10.90
C GLN A 313 9.52 -6.16 12.31
N THR A 314 8.30 -6.07 12.83
CA THR A 314 7.95 -6.63 14.15
C THR A 314 8.24 -8.14 14.22
N LEU A 315 7.94 -8.89 13.16
CA LEU A 315 8.23 -10.32 13.09
C LEU A 315 9.74 -10.59 12.97
N ASN A 316 10.48 -9.81 12.17
CA ASN A 316 11.93 -9.94 12.05
C ASN A 316 12.66 -9.63 13.37
N ILE A 317 12.29 -8.54 14.04
CA ILE A 317 12.83 -8.17 15.36
C ILE A 317 12.58 -9.29 16.36
N ARG A 318 11.37 -9.87 16.41
CA ARG A 318 11.07 -10.98 17.33
C ARG A 318 11.92 -12.22 17.09
N ARG A 319 12.16 -12.57 15.81
CA ARG A 319 13.06 -13.69 15.45
C ARG A 319 14.49 -13.42 15.90
N SER A 320 14.97 -12.20 15.69
CA SER A 320 16.31 -11.79 16.14
C SER A 320 16.43 -11.79 17.66
N LEU A 321 15.45 -11.24 18.37
CA LEU A 321 15.41 -11.26 19.84
C LEU A 321 15.41 -12.69 20.39
N LEU A 322 14.69 -13.61 19.75
CA LEU A 322 14.73 -15.03 20.13
C LEU A 322 16.15 -15.60 20.03
N SER A 323 16.87 -15.30 18.95
CA SER A 323 18.28 -15.68 18.78
C SER A 323 19.18 -15.08 19.86
N GLN A 324 19.02 -13.79 20.16
CA GLN A 324 19.79 -13.08 21.17
C GLN A 324 19.53 -13.65 22.58
N ILE A 325 18.27 -13.83 22.97
CA ILE A 325 17.88 -14.43 24.26
C ILE A 325 18.50 -15.82 24.39
N GLY A 326 18.42 -16.64 23.33
CA GLY A 326 19.03 -17.95 23.30
C GLY A 326 20.55 -17.89 23.51
N PHE A 327 21.21 -16.96 22.81
CA PHE A 327 22.65 -16.76 22.96
C PHE A 327 23.02 -16.37 24.40
N TYR A 328 22.40 -15.34 24.96
CA TYR A 328 22.73 -14.82 26.27
C TYR A 328 22.43 -15.80 27.39
N ALA A 329 21.37 -16.62 27.27
CA ALA A 329 21.11 -17.69 28.23
C ALA A 329 22.25 -18.73 28.25
N ARG A 330 22.72 -19.14 27.07
CA ARG A 330 23.84 -20.10 26.94
C ARG A 330 25.17 -19.51 27.42
N ASP A 331 25.41 -18.24 27.14
CA ASP A 331 26.61 -17.55 27.61
C ASP A 331 26.56 -17.29 29.13
N ALA A 332 25.42 -16.94 29.70
CA ALA A 332 25.26 -16.83 31.16
C ALA A 332 25.52 -18.16 31.88
N TYR A 333 25.03 -19.27 31.32
CA TYR A 333 25.30 -20.61 31.85
C TYR A 333 26.80 -20.93 31.91
N ARG A 334 27.53 -20.56 30.85
CA ARG A 334 28.99 -20.70 30.79
C ARG A 334 29.59 -19.53 30.01
N PRO A 335 30.09 -18.51 30.71
CA PRO A 335 30.66 -17.36 30.03
C PRO A 335 31.87 -17.79 29.23
N ILE A 336 31.93 -17.39 27.97
CA ILE A 336 33.24 -17.30 27.30
C ILE A 336 33.97 -16.14 27.95
N ALA A 337 35.25 -16.30 28.25
CA ALA A 337 36.06 -15.21 28.77
C ALA A 337 36.36 -14.18 27.68
N ILE A 338 35.33 -13.45 27.27
CA ILE A 338 35.35 -12.31 26.34
C ILE A 338 36.07 -11.13 27.02
N GLY A 339 36.05 -11.07 28.36
CA GLY A 339 36.65 -10.02 29.18
C GLY A 339 38.19 -9.98 29.28
N TYR A 340 38.93 -10.78 28.51
CA TYR A 340 40.40 -10.72 28.49
C TYR A 340 40.99 -9.66 27.53
N TYR A 341 40.16 -8.94 26.77
CA TYR A 341 40.63 -7.92 25.84
C TYR A 341 40.16 -6.52 26.29
N PRO A 342 41.10 -5.58 26.56
CA PRO A 342 40.78 -4.30 27.21
C PRO A 342 39.82 -3.39 26.42
N ASN A 343 39.61 -3.64 25.12
CA ASN A 343 38.83 -2.78 24.22
C ASN A 343 37.57 -3.43 23.63
N SER A 344 37.28 -4.71 23.93
CA SER A 344 36.12 -5.44 23.35
C SER A 344 34.83 -5.32 24.16
N TYR A 345 34.75 -4.37 25.09
CA TYR A 345 33.58 -4.14 25.94
C TYR A 345 32.43 -3.51 25.15
N SER A 346 31.74 -4.32 24.35
CA SER A 346 30.39 -4.01 23.88
C SER A 346 29.32 -4.91 24.50
N PHE A 347 29.70 -5.93 25.27
CA PHE A 347 28.74 -6.73 26.01
C PHE A 347 28.50 -6.07 27.37
N ALA A 348 27.31 -5.52 27.56
CA ALA A 348 26.81 -5.28 28.91
C ALA A 348 26.68 -6.64 29.64
N ASN A 349 26.78 -6.60 30.97
CA ASN A 349 26.74 -7.81 31.79
C ASN A 349 25.50 -8.64 31.43
N SER A 350 25.64 -9.95 31.17
CA SER A 350 24.52 -10.81 30.73
C SER A 350 23.35 -10.78 31.73
N SER A 351 23.64 -10.49 33.01
CA SER A 351 22.66 -10.28 34.07
C SER A 351 21.85 -8.97 33.97
N SER A 352 22.36 -7.95 33.28
CA SER A 352 21.67 -6.69 32.98
C SER A 352 20.99 -6.66 31.60
N GLU A 353 21.52 -7.38 30.61
CA GLU A 353 20.95 -7.44 29.25
C GLU A 353 19.75 -8.40 29.14
N PHE A 354 19.73 -9.47 29.93
CA PHE A 354 18.62 -10.41 29.87
C PHE A 354 17.27 -9.77 30.29
N PRO A 355 17.18 -8.98 31.38
CA PRO A 355 15.96 -8.25 31.72
C PRO A 355 15.57 -7.16 30.71
N SER A 356 16.54 -6.45 30.11
CA SER A 356 16.26 -5.40 29.09
C SER A 356 15.66 -6.03 27.83
N LEU A 357 16.21 -7.15 27.35
CA LEU A 357 15.71 -7.91 26.20
C LEU A 357 14.29 -8.45 26.42
N ILE A 358 13.99 -8.96 27.62
CA ILE A 358 12.63 -9.42 27.96
C ILE A 358 11.64 -8.23 27.99
N SER A 359 12.05 -7.10 28.57
CA SER A 359 11.21 -5.89 28.59
C SER A 359 10.95 -5.38 27.17
N TYR A 360 12.00 -5.31 26.35
CA TYR A 360 11.91 -4.91 24.94
C TYR A 360 11.01 -5.88 24.14
N TYR A 361 11.15 -7.19 24.33
CA TYR A 361 10.27 -8.18 23.73
C TYR A 361 8.81 -7.99 24.16
N LYS A 362 8.54 -7.78 25.45
CA LYS A 362 7.17 -7.55 25.95
C LYS A 362 6.52 -6.34 25.30
N THR A 363 7.25 -5.24 25.12
CA THR A 363 6.75 -4.05 24.42
C THR A 363 6.40 -4.36 22.97
N HIS A 364 7.25 -5.11 22.26
CA HIS A 364 6.98 -5.56 20.89
C HIS A 364 5.89 -6.63 20.81
N SER A 365 5.62 -7.35 21.90
CA SER A 365 4.63 -8.43 21.97
C SER A 365 3.20 -7.92 21.76
N TYR A 366 2.90 -6.70 22.21
CA TYR A 366 1.59 -6.06 22.09
C TYR A 366 1.31 -5.47 20.71
N ALA A 367 2.33 -5.17 19.92
CA ALA A 367 2.16 -4.58 18.59
C ALA A 367 1.28 -5.47 17.67
N LEU A 368 1.46 -6.80 17.70
CA LEU A 368 0.62 -7.75 16.94
C LEU A 368 -0.84 -7.84 17.43
N CYS A 369 -1.18 -7.24 18.58
CA CYS A 369 -2.54 -7.15 19.07
C CYS A 369 -3.29 -5.91 18.55
N GLU A 370 -2.57 -4.94 17.97
CA GLU A 370 -3.15 -3.72 17.42
C GLU A 370 -4.10 -4.01 16.25
N SER A 371 -5.17 -3.21 16.15
CA SER A 371 -6.21 -3.38 15.12
C SER A 371 -5.65 -3.32 13.70
N ASN A 372 -4.64 -2.47 13.49
CA ASN A 372 -4.03 -2.24 12.19
C ASN A 372 -3.18 -3.42 11.70
N PHE A 373 -2.60 -4.20 12.61
CA PHE A 373 -1.87 -5.42 12.25
C PHE A 373 -2.82 -6.60 12.12
N LYS A 374 -3.85 -6.68 12.97
CA LYS A 374 -4.88 -7.72 12.86
C LYS A 374 -5.61 -7.72 11.52
N SER A 375 -5.82 -6.54 10.91
CA SER A 375 -6.45 -6.44 9.58
C SER A 375 -5.56 -6.93 8.43
N LEU A 376 -4.24 -7.01 8.63
CA LEU A 376 -3.27 -7.53 7.66
C LEU A 376 -2.97 -9.03 7.85
N ILE A 377 -3.30 -9.57 9.02
CA ILE A 377 -3.03 -10.96 9.40
C ILE A 377 -4.19 -11.85 8.98
N SER A 378 -3.90 -12.94 8.27
CA SER A 378 -4.93 -13.93 7.95
C SER A 378 -5.41 -14.69 9.19
N HIS A 379 -6.66 -15.17 9.16
CA HIS A 379 -7.22 -16.01 10.23
C HIS A 379 -6.32 -17.22 10.55
N LYS A 380 -5.70 -17.82 9.52
CA LYS A 380 -4.76 -18.94 9.69
C LYS A 380 -3.51 -18.52 10.48
N LEU A 381 -2.91 -17.39 10.15
CA LEU A 381 -1.76 -16.86 10.89
C LEU A 381 -2.15 -16.48 12.32
N GLY A 382 -3.31 -15.84 12.53
CA GLY A 382 -3.83 -15.56 13.87
C GLY A 382 -3.98 -16.82 14.71
N LYS A 383 -4.53 -17.89 14.13
CA LYS A 383 -4.65 -19.20 14.78
C LYS A 383 -3.28 -19.81 15.13
N ASN A 384 -2.33 -19.80 14.21
CA ASN A 384 -0.97 -20.30 14.46
C ASN A 384 -0.26 -19.52 15.58
N PHE A 385 -0.49 -18.21 15.63
CA PHE A 385 0.20 -17.34 16.57
C PHE A 385 -0.38 -17.43 17.99
N TYR A 386 -1.71 -17.56 18.13
CA TYR A 386 -2.41 -17.45 19.41
C TYR A 386 -3.07 -18.74 19.93
N GLU A 387 -3.36 -19.71 19.07
CA GLU A 387 -4.10 -20.93 19.47
C GLU A 387 -3.25 -22.19 19.38
N SER A 388 -2.79 -22.55 18.18
CA SER A 388 -1.99 -23.77 17.94
C SER A 388 -1.27 -23.67 16.60
N ALA A 389 0.01 -24.02 16.57
CA ALA A 389 0.75 -24.19 15.32
C ALA A 389 0.95 -25.69 15.07
N LYS A 390 0.65 -26.16 13.85
CA LYS A 390 0.77 -27.58 13.47
C LYS A 390 2.23 -27.98 13.28
N TYR A 391 2.92 -28.23 14.37
CA TYR A 391 4.23 -28.87 14.41
C TYR A 391 4.15 -30.17 15.21
N SER A 392 5.11 -31.07 15.03
CA SER A 392 5.18 -32.34 15.76
C SER A 392 5.59 -32.20 17.23
N GLU A 393 5.84 -30.98 17.71
CA GLU A 393 6.39 -30.68 19.03
C GLU A 393 5.35 -29.98 19.92
N TYR A 394 5.24 -30.46 21.17
CA TYR A 394 4.25 -30.03 22.16
C TYR A 394 4.35 -28.55 22.55
N VAL A 395 5.53 -27.93 22.37
CA VAL A 395 5.78 -26.53 22.74
C VAL A 395 4.86 -25.57 21.99
N LEU A 396 4.39 -25.95 20.80
CA LEU A 396 3.55 -25.14 19.93
C LEU A 396 2.05 -25.43 20.03
N ASP A 397 1.63 -26.34 20.92
CA ASP A 397 0.22 -26.73 21.10
C ASP A 397 -0.67 -25.56 21.51
N PHE A 398 -0.10 -24.56 22.19
CA PHE A 398 -0.77 -23.34 22.63
C PHE A 398 -0.42 -22.10 21.78
N GLY A 399 0.15 -22.33 20.59
CA GLY A 399 0.53 -21.29 19.63
C GLY A 399 1.91 -20.67 19.89
N ILE A 400 2.42 -19.96 18.87
CA ILE A 400 3.77 -19.36 18.87
C ILE A 400 3.96 -18.41 20.05
N ARG A 401 2.95 -17.61 20.41
CA ARG A 401 3.06 -16.67 21.53
C ARG A 401 3.32 -17.37 22.86
N ALA A 402 2.60 -18.45 23.14
CA ALA A 402 2.77 -19.21 24.38
C ALA A 402 4.14 -19.90 24.41
N ALA A 403 4.52 -20.50 23.27
CA ALA A 403 5.82 -21.14 23.08
C ALA A 403 7.00 -20.19 23.36
N ILE A 404 6.94 -18.93 22.92
CA ILE A 404 8.00 -17.95 23.20
C ILE A 404 8.07 -17.60 24.69
N ASN A 405 6.93 -17.52 25.38
CA ASN A 405 6.95 -17.30 26.83
C ASN A 405 7.59 -18.48 27.56
N ILE A 406 7.28 -19.72 27.15
CA ILE A 406 7.93 -20.93 27.67
C ILE A 406 9.44 -20.85 27.42
N PHE A 407 9.86 -20.52 26.20
CA PHE A 407 11.27 -20.35 25.87
C PHE A 407 11.98 -19.29 26.71
N HIS A 408 11.30 -18.20 27.10
CA HIS A 408 11.88 -17.23 28.03
C HIS A 408 12.11 -17.82 29.42
N PHE A 409 11.16 -18.60 29.94
CA PHE A 409 11.33 -19.30 31.21
C PHE A 409 12.47 -20.32 31.14
N ASP A 410 12.52 -21.11 30.06
CA ASP A 410 13.60 -22.06 29.82
C ASP A 410 14.94 -21.33 29.73
N SER A 411 15.02 -20.22 29.00
CA SER A 411 16.22 -19.40 28.87
C SER A 411 16.70 -18.84 30.22
N TYR A 412 15.77 -18.40 31.07
CA TYR A 412 16.11 -17.95 32.43
C TYR A 412 16.61 -19.11 33.30
N TYR A 413 15.98 -20.28 33.19
CA TYR A 413 16.41 -21.49 33.89
C TYR A 413 17.81 -21.91 33.46
N ILE A 414 18.06 -22.01 32.16
CA ILE A 414 19.38 -22.36 31.60
C ILE A 414 20.44 -21.35 32.06
N GLY A 415 20.17 -20.05 31.93
CA GLY A 415 21.15 -19.02 32.26
C GLY A 415 21.54 -18.92 33.73
N ASN A 416 20.65 -19.35 34.65
CA ASN A 416 20.89 -19.25 36.11
C ASN A 416 21.20 -20.59 36.78
N SER A 417 21.15 -21.71 36.04
CA SER A 417 21.37 -23.03 36.62
C SER A 417 22.86 -23.36 36.78
N ALA A 418 23.25 -23.85 37.96
CA ALA A 418 24.62 -24.30 38.21
C ALA A 418 24.96 -25.61 37.46
N PHE A 419 23.95 -26.46 37.28
CA PHE A 419 24.04 -27.75 36.59
C PHE A 419 22.77 -27.96 35.74
N ILE A 420 22.95 -28.48 34.53
CA ILE A 420 21.88 -28.78 33.57
C ILE A 420 22.24 -30.13 32.96
N SER A 421 21.30 -31.05 32.88
CA SER A 421 21.53 -32.34 32.23
C SER A 421 21.67 -32.16 30.71
N GLY A 422 22.41 -33.07 30.05
CA GLY A 422 22.55 -33.03 28.60
C GLY A 422 21.21 -33.13 27.85
N LYS A 423 20.23 -33.82 28.45
CA LYS A 423 18.87 -33.93 27.91
C LYS A 423 18.13 -32.61 27.95
N GLU A 424 18.08 -31.94 29.11
CA GLU A 424 17.41 -30.64 29.27
C GLU A 424 18.01 -29.57 28.33
N TYR A 425 19.34 -29.59 28.15
CA TYR A 425 19.99 -28.70 27.20
C TYR A 425 19.63 -29.04 25.74
N SER A 426 19.59 -30.32 25.37
CA SER A 426 19.18 -30.75 24.04
C SER A 426 17.72 -30.37 23.74
N ASP A 427 16.82 -30.55 24.71
CA ASP A 427 15.40 -30.17 24.60
C ASP A 427 15.27 -28.66 24.39
N TYR A 428 16.00 -27.85 25.18
CA TYR A 428 16.05 -26.39 25.02
C TYR A 428 16.50 -25.95 23.61
N ILE A 429 17.52 -26.60 23.05
CA ILE A 429 17.98 -26.30 21.68
C ILE A 429 16.95 -26.74 20.63
N SER A 430 16.28 -27.88 20.82
CA SER A 430 15.19 -28.29 19.92
C SER A 430 14.05 -27.26 19.95
N HIS A 431 13.64 -26.79 21.13
CA HIS A 431 12.63 -25.76 21.29
C HIS A 431 13.02 -24.46 20.57
N PHE A 432 14.28 -24.05 20.69
CA PHE A 432 14.81 -22.88 19.98
C PHE A 432 14.66 -23.02 18.46
N MET A 433 15.07 -24.14 17.87
CA MET A 433 14.98 -24.37 16.43
C MET A 433 13.53 -24.40 15.93
N VAL A 434 12.68 -25.15 16.63
CA VAL A 434 11.24 -25.25 16.29
C VAL A 434 10.56 -23.89 16.35
N LEU A 435 10.92 -23.04 17.32
CA LEU A 435 10.41 -21.67 17.41
C LEU A 435 10.93 -20.76 16.29
N GLN A 436 12.19 -20.92 15.88
CA GLN A 436 12.74 -20.18 14.74
C GLN A 436 12.02 -20.53 13.43
N ASP A 437 11.77 -21.81 13.20
CA ASP A 437 11.03 -22.30 12.03
C ASP A 437 9.58 -21.81 12.05
N ALA A 438 8.89 -21.93 13.19
CA ALA A 438 7.52 -21.46 13.34
C ALA A 438 7.38 -19.94 13.13
N LEU A 439 8.37 -19.14 13.56
CA LEU A 439 8.40 -17.71 13.30
C LEU A 439 8.76 -17.38 11.84
N ALA A 440 9.57 -18.21 11.17
CA ALA A 440 9.84 -18.09 9.74
C ALA A 440 8.55 -18.30 8.93
N ASP A 441 7.83 -19.38 9.22
CA ASP A 441 6.52 -19.66 8.63
C ASP A 441 5.52 -18.52 8.90
N ALA A 442 5.51 -17.99 10.12
CA ALA A 442 4.64 -16.87 10.48
C ALA A 442 4.97 -15.61 9.68
N PHE A 443 6.26 -15.34 9.43
CA PHE A 443 6.71 -14.25 8.56
C PHE A 443 6.24 -14.43 7.13
N ASP A 444 6.43 -15.62 6.53
CA ASP A 444 6.04 -15.89 5.15
C ASP A 444 4.53 -15.84 4.96
N MET A 445 3.77 -16.34 5.94
CA MET A 445 2.32 -16.20 5.99
C MET A 445 1.90 -14.74 6.12
N ALA A 446 2.58 -13.93 6.94
CA ALA A 446 2.29 -12.50 7.08
C ALA A 446 2.57 -11.73 5.79
N ASN A 447 3.71 -12.00 5.14
CA ASN A 447 4.07 -11.40 3.87
C ASN A 447 3.02 -11.74 2.79
N THR A 448 2.65 -13.02 2.67
CA THR A 448 1.66 -13.46 1.69
C THR A 448 0.26 -12.89 1.98
N SER A 449 -0.18 -12.96 3.25
CA SER A 449 -1.51 -12.49 3.65
C SER A 449 -1.66 -10.98 3.46
N SER A 450 -0.66 -10.20 3.87
CA SER A 450 -0.68 -8.74 3.72
C SER A 450 -0.73 -8.31 2.24
N LYS A 451 0.06 -8.95 1.36
CA LYS A 451 -0.02 -8.75 -0.10
C LYS A 451 -1.42 -9.07 -0.65
N GLN A 452 -2.02 -10.17 -0.20
CA GLN A 452 -3.37 -10.56 -0.63
C GLN A 452 -4.44 -9.56 -0.17
N VAL A 453 -4.33 -9.01 1.05
CA VAL A 453 -5.26 -7.98 1.56
C VAL A 453 -5.15 -6.71 0.72
N ILE A 454 -3.93 -6.23 0.43
CA ILE A 454 -3.69 -5.03 -0.40
C ILE A 454 -4.18 -5.26 -1.83
N SER A 455 -3.84 -6.40 -2.44
CA SER A 455 -4.33 -6.82 -3.76
C SER A 455 -5.86 -6.91 -3.80
N GLY A 456 -6.50 -7.41 -2.74
CA GLY A 456 -7.94 -7.46 -2.60
C GLY A 456 -8.59 -6.07 -2.66
N GLN A 457 -8.01 -5.09 -1.94
CA GLN A 457 -8.50 -3.70 -1.98
C GLN A 457 -8.27 -3.05 -3.34
N LEU A 458 -7.11 -3.28 -3.97
CA LEU A 458 -6.85 -2.81 -5.33
C LEU A 458 -7.85 -3.39 -6.33
N ASN A 459 -8.16 -4.68 -6.23
CA ASN A 459 -9.16 -5.34 -7.06
C ASN A 459 -10.56 -4.76 -6.82
N LEU A 460 -10.93 -4.43 -5.58
CA LEU A 460 -12.19 -3.74 -5.29
C LEU A 460 -12.26 -2.37 -5.97
N ILE A 461 -11.17 -1.59 -5.93
CA ILE A 461 -11.07 -0.30 -6.64
C ILE A 461 -11.26 -0.49 -8.15
N ILE A 462 -10.60 -1.50 -8.74
CA ILE A 462 -10.74 -1.84 -10.16
C ILE A 462 -12.19 -2.18 -10.50
N TRP A 463 -12.83 -3.09 -9.74
CA TRP A 463 -14.21 -3.51 -9.99
C TRP A 463 -15.20 -2.37 -9.86
N VAL A 464 -15.10 -1.56 -8.80
CA VAL A 464 -15.98 -0.41 -8.58
C VAL A 464 -15.82 0.62 -9.70
N THR A 465 -14.58 0.88 -10.13
CA THR A 465 -14.28 1.79 -11.24
C THR A 465 -14.83 1.28 -12.57
N ALA A 466 -14.71 -0.02 -12.84
CA ALA A 466 -15.22 -0.67 -14.05
C ALA A 466 -16.76 -0.63 -14.09
N ILE A 467 -17.43 -1.03 -13.00
CA ILE A 467 -18.89 -1.01 -12.88
C ILE A 467 -19.43 0.41 -13.03
N PHE A 468 -18.78 1.39 -12.37
CA PHE A 468 -19.17 2.80 -12.51
C PHE A 468 -19.00 3.31 -13.94
N SER A 469 -17.89 2.97 -14.59
CA SER A 469 -17.63 3.38 -15.98
C SER A 469 -18.63 2.74 -16.96
N ALA A 470 -18.96 1.46 -16.80
CA ALA A 470 -20.00 0.80 -17.57
C ALA A 470 -21.39 1.42 -17.31
N GLY A 471 -21.69 1.74 -16.04
CA GLY A 471 -22.90 2.44 -15.64
C GLY A 471 -23.04 3.82 -16.29
N LEU A 472 -21.95 4.59 -16.39
CA LEU A 472 -21.93 5.87 -17.10
C LEU A 472 -22.23 5.72 -18.60
N VAL A 473 -21.68 4.68 -19.24
CA VAL A 473 -21.96 4.39 -20.66
C VAL A 473 -23.42 4.01 -20.86
N LEU A 474 -23.98 3.15 -20.01
CA LEU A 474 -25.39 2.77 -20.05
C LEU A 474 -26.31 3.97 -19.82
N LEU A 475 -25.97 4.82 -18.85
CA LEU A 475 -26.72 6.04 -18.56
C LEU A 475 -26.67 7.01 -19.74
N TYR A 476 -25.52 7.13 -20.42
CA TYR A 476 -25.42 7.89 -21.65
C TYR A 476 -26.34 7.35 -22.75
N LEU A 477 -26.29 6.04 -23.04
CA LEU A 477 -27.07 5.41 -24.11
C LEU A 477 -28.58 5.38 -23.83
N ALA A 478 -29.00 5.05 -22.61
CA ALA A 478 -30.40 4.86 -22.27
C ALA A 478 -31.12 6.16 -21.87
N TYR A 479 -30.40 7.16 -21.35
CA TYR A 479 -31.02 8.36 -20.80
C TYR A 479 -30.66 9.63 -21.59
N PHE A 480 -29.38 9.88 -21.83
CA PHE A 480 -28.93 11.11 -22.48
C PHE A 480 -29.14 11.07 -24.00
N LEU A 481 -28.78 9.99 -24.67
CA LEU A 481 -28.93 9.84 -26.13
C LEU A 481 -30.38 10.03 -26.60
N PRO A 482 -31.38 9.29 -26.09
CA PRO A 482 -32.78 9.47 -26.54
C PRO A 482 -33.33 10.85 -26.17
N PHE A 483 -32.81 11.46 -25.10
CA PHE A 483 -33.15 12.84 -24.78
C PHE A 483 -32.60 13.82 -25.81
N PHE A 484 -31.32 13.71 -26.19
CA PHE A 484 -30.72 14.55 -27.22
C PHE A 484 -31.41 14.36 -28.57
N GLU A 485 -31.79 13.14 -28.94
CA GLU A 485 -32.55 12.87 -30.17
C GLU A 485 -33.91 13.58 -30.18
N LYS A 486 -34.68 13.46 -29.09
CA LYS A 486 -35.98 14.16 -28.94
C LYS A 486 -35.82 15.67 -29.05
N GLN A 487 -34.79 16.24 -28.44
CA GLN A 487 -34.51 17.68 -28.52
C GLN A 487 -34.05 18.11 -29.91
N THR A 488 -33.22 17.31 -30.57
CA THR A 488 -32.76 17.57 -31.94
C THR A 488 -33.93 17.52 -32.93
N TYR A 489 -34.83 16.55 -32.77
CA TYR A 489 -36.05 16.44 -33.57
C TYR A 489 -36.97 17.66 -33.38
N PHE A 490 -37.16 18.09 -32.13
CA PHE A 490 -37.95 19.28 -31.80
C PHE A 490 -37.35 20.56 -32.40
N LEU A 491 -36.03 20.74 -32.29
CA LEU A 491 -35.31 21.86 -32.92
C LEU A 491 -35.43 21.84 -34.46
N ARG A 492 -35.38 20.66 -35.08
CA ARG A 492 -35.60 20.52 -36.54
C ARG A 492 -37.00 20.97 -36.94
N LYS A 493 -38.05 20.57 -36.22
CA LYS A 493 -39.43 21.02 -36.49
C LYS A 493 -39.58 22.53 -36.34
N MET A 494 -38.93 23.13 -35.33
CA MET A 494 -38.94 24.58 -35.13
C MET A 494 -38.30 25.35 -36.27
N LYS A 495 -37.26 24.82 -36.92
CA LYS A 495 -36.66 25.46 -38.10
C LYS A 495 -37.59 25.51 -39.32
N ILE A 496 -38.59 24.62 -39.39
CA ILE A 496 -39.51 24.54 -40.52
C ILE A 496 -40.65 25.56 -40.40
N LEU A 497 -41.12 25.86 -39.18
CA LEU A 497 -42.22 26.81 -38.94
C LEU A 497 -42.00 28.20 -39.57
N PRO A 498 -40.86 28.88 -39.38
CA PRO A 498 -40.61 30.18 -40.00
C PRO A 498 -40.61 30.13 -41.53
N LYS A 499 -40.12 29.02 -42.12
CA LYS A 499 -40.13 28.83 -43.58
C LYS A 499 -41.56 28.75 -44.12
N MET A 500 -42.46 28.04 -43.43
CA MET A 500 -43.87 27.99 -43.82
C MET A 500 -44.57 29.34 -43.70
N ILE A 501 -44.29 30.10 -42.63
CA ILE A 501 -44.87 31.43 -42.40
C ILE A 501 -44.39 32.44 -43.46
N LEU A 502 -43.11 32.39 -43.85
CA LEU A 502 -42.53 33.26 -44.87
C LEU A 502 -42.93 32.86 -46.30
N MET A 503 -43.10 31.55 -46.58
CA MET A 503 -43.65 31.08 -47.88
C MET A 503 -45.10 31.53 -48.05
N SER A 504 -45.93 31.40 -47.02
CA SER A 504 -47.30 31.89 -47.03
C SER A 504 -47.41 33.39 -47.34
N GLU A 505 -46.45 34.21 -46.90
CA GLU A 505 -46.47 35.65 -47.17
C GLU A 505 -46.10 35.97 -48.63
N LYS A 506 -45.12 35.27 -49.20
CA LYS A 506 -44.72 35.42 -50.60
C LYS A 506 -45.80 34.95 -51.56
N ASP A 507 -46.35 33.76 -51.32
CA ASP A 507 -47.40 33.18 -52.17
C ASP A 507 -48.67 34.04 -52.18
N PHE A 508 -48.99 34.68 -51.04
CA PHE A 508 -50.12 35.61 -50.94
C PHE A 508 -49.88 36.91 -51.72
N LYS A 509 -48.66 37.45 -51.72
CA LYS A 509 -48.27 38.65 -52.51
C LYS A 509 -48.15 38.40 -54.01
N THR A 510 -47.99 37.16 -54.45
CA THR A 510 -47.85 36.81 -55.88
C THR A 510 -49.14 36.35 -56.55
N LYS A 511 -50.15 35.94 -55.77
CA LYS A 511 -51.45 35.47 -56.29
C LYS A 511 -52.59 36.49 -56.15
N PHE A 512 -52.35 37.58 -55.42
CA PHE A 512 -53.28 38.68 -55.17
C PHE A 512 -52.50 39.99 -55.12
#